data_AF-W7F5E4-F1
#
_entry.id   AF-W7F5E4-F1
#
_cell.length_a   1.000
_cell.length_b   1.000
_cell.length_c   1.000
_cell.angle_alpha   90.00
_cell.angle_beta   90.00
_cell.angle_gamma   90.00
#
_symmetry.space_group_name_H-M   'P 1'
#
loop_
_entity.id
_entity.type
_entity.pdbx_description
1 polymer ?
#
loop_
_entity_poly.entity_id
_entity_poly.type
_entity_poly.pdbx_seq_one_letter_code
_entity_poly.pdbx_strand_id
1 'polypeptide(L)'
;MAGVLGIYGIIMSILIYGKMTPAEGYSTFAGYAHLSSGLIVGLSSLAAGLAIGIVGDAGVRANAQQNRLFIGMILILVFSETLALYGLIIGIYISIAETPKLCTPYNV
;
A
#
# COMPACT_ATOMS: atom_id res chain seq x y z
N MET A 1 -5.74 -11.63 9.82
CA MET A 1 -4.86 -10.48 9.52
C MET A 1 -5.07 -9.96 8.09
N ALA A 2 -5.21 -10.83 7.08
CA ALA A 2 -5.44 -10.44 5.67
C ALA A 2 -6.55 -9.38 5.38
N GLY A 3 -7.58 -9.26 6.22
CA GLY A 3 -8.66 -8.29 6.03
C GLY A 3 -8.25 -6.82 6.17
N VAL A 4 -7.17 -6.52 6.89
CA VAL A 4 -6.72 -5.13 7.13
C VAL A 4 -6.14 -4.50 5.87
N LEU A 5 -5.57 -5.29 4.96
CA LEU A 5 -4.96 -4.80 3.71
C LEU A 5 -5.98 -4.11 2.78
N GLY A 6 -7.25 -4.55 2.81
CA GLY A 6 -8.33 -3.89 2.06
C GLY A 6 -8.60 -2.46 2.56
N ILE A 7 -8.39 -2.21 3.86
CA ILE A 7 -8.59 -0.90 4.47
C ILE A 7 -7.54 0.09 3.95
N TYR A 8 -6.29 -0.35 3.71
CA TYR A 8 -5.25 0.50 3.14
C TYR A 8 -5.61 1.01 1.73
N GLY A 9 -6.24 0.16 0.91
CA GLY A 9 -6.77 0.56 -0.39
C GLY A 9 -7.88 1.60 -0.27
N ILE A 10 -8.83 1.38 0.65
CA ILE A 10 -9.94 2.33 0.89
C ILE A 10 -9.41 3.69 1.37
N ILE A 11 -8.46 3.70 2.31
CA ILE A 11 -7.81 4.94 2.79
C ILE A 11 -7.20 5.70 1.62
N MET A 12 -6.51 5.01 0.71
CA MET A 12 -5.93 5.61 -0.48
C MET A 12 -6.96 6.20 -1.43
N SER A 13 -8.03 5.47 -1.72
CA SER A 13 -9.09 5.95 -2.60
C SER A 13 -9.74 7.23 -2.06
N ILE A 14 -10.01 7.28 -0.75
CA ILE A 14 -10.58 8.46 -0.09
C ILE A 14 -9.60 9.65 -0.14
N LEU A 15 -8.31 9.40 0.09
CA LEU A 15 -7.28 10.43 0.08
C LEU A 15 -7.12 11.04 -1.33
N ILE A 16 -7.09 10.21 -2.37
CA ILE A 16 -7.01 10.66 -3.76
C ILE A 16 -8.26 11.46 -4.12
N TYR A 17 -9.46 10.97 -3.75
CA TYR A 17 -10.72 11.68 -3.99
C TYR A 17 -10.73 13.07 -3.36
N GLY A 18 -10.24 13.22 -2.13
CA GLY A 18 -10.15 14.51 -1.45
C GLY A 18 -9.15 15.50 -2.06
N LYS A 19 -8.26 15.04 -2.95
CA LYS A 19 -7.23 15.87 -3.61
C LYS A 19 -7.53 16.17 -5.07
N MET A 20 -8.54 15.54 -5.66
CA MET A 20 -8.95 15.80 -7.04
C MET A 20 -9.59 17.18 -7.18
N THR A 21 -9.01 18.02 -8.05
CA THR A 21 -9.55 19.33 -8.44
C THR A 21 -10.30 19.24 -9.76
N PRO A 22 -11.14 20.23 -10.11
CA PRO A 22 -11.74 20.34 -11.45
C PRO A 22 -10.68 20.28 -12.56
N ALA A 23 -11.08 19.83 -13.75
CA ALA A 23 -10.17 19.53 -14.87
C ALA A 23 -9.26 20.70 -15.29
N GLU A 24 -9.68 21.94 -15.04
CA GLU A 24 -8.89 23.15 -15.33
C GLU A 24 -7.67 23.31 -14.41
N GLY A 25 -7.69 22.73 -13.20
CA GLY A 25 -6.62 22.81 -12.21
C GLY A 25 -5.79 21.53 -12.06
N TYR A 26 -6.14 20.46 -12.76
CA TYR A 26 -5.52 19.15 -12.59
C TYR A 26 -4.39 18.92 -13.60
N SER A 27 -3.14 19.04 -13.13
CA SER A 27 -1.96 18.78 -13.97
C SER A 27 -1.83 17.30 -14.34
N THR A 28 -1.29 17.01 -15.52
CA THR A 28 -0.93 15.64 -15.96
C THR A 28 0.05 14.97 -15.00
N PHE A 29 0.96 15.74 -14.37
CA PHE A 29 1.86 15.24 -13.34
C PHE A 29 1.08 14.74 -12.11
N ALA A 30 0.09 15.51 -11.64
CA ALA A 30 -0.78 15.09 -10.54
C ALA A 30 -1.55 13.82 -10.92
N GLY A 31 -2.06 13.75 -12.16
CA GLY A 31 -2.68 12.54 -12.73
C GLY A 31 -1.82 11.29 -12.59
N TYR A 32 -0.58 11.34 -13.05
CA TYR A 32 0.35 10.21 -12.94
C TYR A 32 0.79 9.94 -11.50
N ALA A 33 0.94 10.97 -10.67
CA ALA A 33 1.25 10.82 -9.25
C ALA A 33 0.14 10.03 -8.52
N HIS A 34 -1.14 10.40 -8.71
CA HIS A 34 -2.28 9.69 -8.11
C HIS A 34 -2.45 8.26 -8.65
N LEU A 35 -2.18 8.02 -9.93
CA LEU A 35 -2.20 6.67 -10.49
C LEU A 35 -1.08 5.80 -9.88
N SER A 36 0.14 6.36 -9.80
CA SER A 36 1.29 5.65 -9.24
C SER A 36 1.13 5.37 -7.74
N SER A 37 0.56 6.30 -6.97
CA SER A 37 0.30 6.10 -5.55
C SER A 37 -0.70 4.97 -5.30
N GLY A 38 -1.79 4.92 -6.08
CA GLY A 38 -2.75 3.82 -6.03
C GLY A 38 -2.15 2.46 -6.37
N LEU A 39 -1.30 2.40 -7.41
CA LEU A 39 -0.62 1.17 -7.81
C LEU A 39 0.38 0.67 -6.76
N ILE A 40 1.16 1.56 -6.14
CA ILE A 40 2.12 1.19 -5.10
C ILE A 40 1.41 0.50 -3.93
N VAL A 41 0.33 1.11 -3.42
CA VAL A 41 -0.43 0.54 -2.29
C VAL A 41 -1.15 -0.74 -2.68
N GLY A 42 -1.72 -0.81 -3.88
CA GLY A 42 -2.40 -2.01 -4.36
C GLY A 42 -1.45 -3.19 -4.51
N LEU A 43 -0.32 -2.99 -5.18
CA LEU A 43 0.65 -4.07 -5.45
C LEU A 43 1.41 -4.50 -4.19
N SER A 44 1.77 -3.57 -3.29
CA SER A 44 2.38 -3.93 -2.00
C SER A 44 1.43 -4.75 -1.14
N SER A 45 0.15 -4.36 -1.13
CA SER A 45 -0.88 -5.06 -0.36
C SER A 45 -1.21 -6.42 -0.94
N LEU A 46 -1.20 -6.57 -2.27
CA LEU A 46 -1.37 -7.87 -2.93
C LEU A 46 -0.22 -8.82 -2.57
N ALA A 47 1.03 -8.36 -2.65
CA ALA A 47 2.20 -9.17 -2.31
C ALA A 47 2.20 -9.60 -0.83
N ALA A 48 1.87 -8.68 0.08
CA ALA A 48 1.75 -8.98 1.51
C ALA A 48 0.60 -9.97 1.79
N GLY A 49 -0.55 -9.81 1.13
CA GLY A 49 -1.69 -10.72 1.27
C GLY A 49 -1.37 -12.15 0.83
N LEU A 50 -0.63 -12.31 -0.28
CA LEU A 50 -0.15 -13.61 -0.74
C LEU A 50 0.82 -14.26 0.25
N ALA A 51 1.79 -13.49 0.77
CA ALA A 51 2.72 -13.97 1.79
C ALA A 51 2.00 -14.43 3.06
N ILE A 52 1.04 -13.64 3.55
CA ILE A 52 0.19 -13.98 4.71
C ILE A 52 -0.60 -15.26 4.46
N GLY A 53 -1.15 -15.44 3.25
CA GLY A 53 -1.91 -16.64 2.89
C GLY A 53 -1.05 -17.91 2.94
N ILE A 54 0.14 -17.87 2.34
CA ILE A 54 1.07 -19.01 2.29
C ILE A 54 1.61 -19.35 3.69
N VAL A 55 2.04 -18.33 4.44
CA VAL A 55 2.53 -18.51 5.82
C VAL A 55 1.41 -18.99 6.74
N GLY A 56 0.18 -18.52 6.53
CA GLY A 56 -1.00 -18.96 7.28
C GLY A 56 -1.30 -20.44 7.08
N ASP A 57 -1.31 -20.92 5.83
CA ASP A 57 -1.55 -22.34 5.53
C ASP A 57 -0.50 -23.26 6.18
N ALA A 58 0.79 -22.95 5.97
CA ALA A 58 1.88 -23.72 6.57
C ALA A 58 1.90 -23.61 8.10
N GLY A 59 1.64 -22.41 8.62
CA GLY A 59 1.68 -22.12 10.05
C GLY A 59 0.59 -22.83 10.83
N VAL A 60 -0.65 -22.87 10.32
CA VAL A 60 -1.76 -23.58 10.99
C VAL A 60 -1.50 -25.09 11.05
N ARG A 61 -0.98 -25.67 9.96
CA ARG A 61 -0.61 -27.09 9.91
C ARG A 61 0.51 -27.43 10.90
N ALA A 62 1.53 -26.59 11.00
CA ALA A 62 2.63 -26.76 11.96
C ALA A 62 2.16 -26.59 13.41
N ASN A 63 1.26 -25.63 13.66
CA ASN A 63 0.69 -25.40 14.99
C ASN A 63 -0.09 -26.63 15.49
N ALA A 64 -0.88 -27.27 14.61
CA ALA A 64 -1.61 -28.48 14.94
C ALA A 64 -0.70 -29.64 15.39
N GLN A 65 0.57 -29.66 14.97
CA GLN A 65 1.55 -30.65 15.42
C GLN A 65 2.22 -30.23 16.74
N GLN A 66 2.51 -28.94 16.92
CA GLN A 66 3.15 -28.42 18.13
C GLN A 66 2.75 -26.95 18.41
N ASN A 67 1.89 -26.74 19.41
CA ASN A 67 1.39 -25.41 19.80
C ASN A 67 2.48 -24.40 20.18
N ARG A 68 3.69 -24.84 20.55
CA ARG A 68 4.83 -23.96 20.86
C ARG A 68 5.26 -23.08 19.67
N LEU A 69 4.89 -23.48 18.45
CA LEU A 69 5.17 -22.75 17.20
C LEU A 69 4.23 -21.55 16.97
N PHE A 70 3.17 -21.38 17.77
CA PHE A 70 2.19 -20.31 17.59
C PHE A 70 2.82 -18.90 17.55
N ILE A 71 3.71 -18.60 18.49
CA ILE A 71 4.38 -17.29 18.56
C ILE A 71 5.27 -17.05 17.33
N GLY A 72 5.98 -18.08 16.87
CA GLY A 72 6.81 -17.99 15.66
C GLY A 72 5.98 -17.69 14.41
N MET A 73 4.83 -18.35 14.27
CA MET A 73 3.89 -18.08 13.18
C MET A 73 3.38 -16.63 13.21
N ILE A 74 2.96 -16.13 14.38
CA ILE A 74 2.47 -14.75 14.51
C ILE A 74 3.57 -13.73 14.16
N LEU A 75 4.82 -13.95 14.59
CA LEU A 75 5.93 -13.05 14.25
C LEU A 75 6.12 -12.93 12.74
N ILE A 76 6.10 -14.05 12.00
CA ILE A 76 6.25 -14.05 10.54
C ILE A 76 5.06 -13.34 9.86
N LEU A 77 3.84 -13.55 10.35
CA LEU A 77 2.64 -12.89 9.84
C LEU A 77 2.71 -11.35 10.02
N VAL A 78 3.19 -10.87 11.16
CA VAL A 78 3.36 -9.43 11.41
C VAL A 78 4.41 -8.82 10.49
N PHE A 79 5.57 -9.45 10.32
CA PHE A 79 6.59 -8.97 9.38
C PHE A 79 6.07 -8.94 7.94
N SER A 80 5.26 -9.92 7.54
CA SER A 80 4.65 -9.94 6.21
C SER A 80 3.71 -8.74 6.01
N GLU A 81 2.99 -8.32 7.04
CA GLU A 81 2.07 -7.17 6.99
C GLU A 81 2.80 -5.83 6.88
N THR A 82 4.00 -5.70 7.46
CA THR A 82 4.79 -4.45 7.36
C THR A 82 5.11 -4.05 5.92
N LEU A 83 5.18 -5.00 4.98
CA LEU A 83 5.37 -4.73 3.55
C LEU A 83 4.23 -3.87 2.96
N ALA A 84 2.99 -4.14 3.37
CA ALA A 84 1.83 -3.35 2.94
C ALA A 84 1.85 -1.95 3.56
N LEU A 85 2.25 -1.84 4.84
CA LEU A 85 2.39 -0.56 5.53
C LEU A 85 3.42 0.36 4.87
N TYR A 86 4.57 -0.19 4.46
CA TYR A 86 5.57 0.60 3.73
C TYR A 86 5.04 1.12 2.40
N GLY A 87 4.32 0.28 1.65
CA GLY A 87 3.66 0.72 0.41
C GLY A 87 2.64 1.83 0.66
N LEU A 88 1.83 1.72 1.71
CA LEU A 88 0.88 2.76 2.12
C LEU A 88 1.59 4.09 2.40
N ILE A 89 2.64 4.09 3.23
CA ILE A 89 3.38 5.31 3.58
C ILE A 89 3.94 6.01 2.33
N ILE A 90 4.55 5.24 1.43
CA ILE A 90 5.13 5.76 0.19
C ILE A 90 4.05 6.31 -0.74
N GLY A 91 2.93 5.60 -0.89
CA GLY A 91 1.81 6.08 -1.68
C GLY A 91 1.20 7.37 -1.12
N ILE A 92 1.15 7.53 0.20
CA ILE A 92 0.60 8.75 0.84
C ILE A 92 1.53 9.91 0.52
N TYR A 93 2.83 9.69 0.69
CA TYR A 93 3.84 10.68 0.39
C TYR A 93 3.75 11.17 -1.06
N ILE A 94 3.67 10.26 -2.03
CA ILE A 94 3.56 10.63 -3.46
C ILE A 94 2.28 11.40 -3.75
N SER A 95 1.16 11.03 -3.12
CA SER A 95 -0.11 11.70 -3.35
C SER A 95 -0.22 13.09 -2.74
N ILE A 96 0.65 13.44 -1.78
CA ILE A 96 0.64 14.75 -1.09
C ILE A 96 1.83 15.61 -1.53
N ALA A 97 2.87 15.02 -2.14
CA ALA A 97 4.07 15.73 -2.56
C ALA A 97 3.76 16.79 -3.64
N GLU A 98 3.59 18.03 -3.19
CA GLU A 98 3.47 19.19 -4.07
C GLU A 98 4.86 19.63 -4.52
N THR A 99 5.11 19.52 -5.82
CA THR A 99 6.38 19.89 -6.44
C THR A 99 6.14 21.07 -7.39
N PRO A 100 6.42 22.31 -6.93
CA PRO A 100 6.17 23.49 -7.74
C PRO A 100 7.12 23.51 -8.96
N LYS A 101 6.58 23.86 -10.14
CA LYS A 101 7.30 24.11 -11.41
C LYS A 101 7.79 22.91 -12.25
N LEU A 102 7.19 21.72 -12.12
CA LEU A 102 7.55 20.60 -13.01
C LEU A 102 6.98 20.68 -14.43
N CYS A 103 5.86 21.38 -14.62
CA CYS A 103 5.19 21.51 -15.92
C CYS A 103 5.45 22.86 -16.60
N THR A 104 6.35 23.68 -16.07
CA THR A 104 6.84 24.84 -16.80
C THR A 104 7.88 24.36 -17.81
N PRO A 105 7.75 24.67 -19.11
CA PRO A 105 8.84 24.40 -20.05
C PRO A 105 10.12 25.03 -19.51
N TYR A 106 11.22 24.29 -19.58
CA TYR A 106 12.54 24.76 -19.16
C TYR A 106 12.87 25.99 -20.03
N ASN A 107 12.76 27.18 -19.43
CA ASN A 107 13.09 28.42 -20.12
C ASN A 107 14.61 28.54 -20.11
N VAL A 108 15.25 28.32 -21.26
CA VAL A 108 16.66 28.65 -21.49
C VAL A 108 16.80 30.16 -21.62
#